data_AF-A0A2G1MBG1-F1
#
_entry.id   AF-A0A2G1MBG1-F1
#
_cell.length_a   1.000
_cell.length_b   1.000
_cell.length_c   1.000
_cell.angle_alpha   90.00
_cell.angle_beta   90.00
_cell.angle_gamma   90.00
#
_symmetry.space_group_name_H-M   'P 1'
#
loop_
_entity.id
_entity.type
_entity.pdbx_description
1 polymer ?
#
loop_
_entity_poly.entity_id
_entity_poly.type
_entity_poly.pdbx_seq_one_letter_code
_entity_poly.pdbx_strand_id
1 'polypeptide(L)'
;GAWGENRIFGEDAFIRAWMVDISSDHYELDLSTAREQLGWQPQHGLREDMPRILRNLKDDPYHWYSENGLNAARVSATKVVQANAEQHGEDDSPAEADSAAREHDNHMRMMHFQMLWVHWLVAGLGLWLATAPSVFGTFDQTEFSAAVQRVTEDRGLWAAATRSWLTAWNDVFTGLAITALALISMRPGNGWAQWANAALGVWLLAAPLVFWTPDPAVYANDTLIGALVIALTILIPMMPGMSREGMMDEGDIPPGWTYCPSTYVQRLPIIALGVVGFLLSRILSAYQLGHVDGIWEPFF
;
A
#
# COMPACT_ATOMS: atom_id res chain seq x y z
N GLY A 1 11.63 3.88 14.26
CA GLY A 1 11.31 4.50 15.57
C GLY A 1 12.60 4.85 16.30
N ALA A 2 13.17 3.88 17.03
CA ALA A 2 14.31 4.08 17.93
C ALA A 2 15.59 4.68 17.30
N TRP A 3 15.84 4.46 16.01
CA TRP A 3 16.98 5.09 15.30
C TRP A 3 16.84 6.62 15.19
N GLY A 4 15.63 7.13 14.92
CA GLY A 4 15.38 8.57 14.82
C GLY A 4 15.41 9.26 16.18
N GLU A 5 14.92 8.58 17.22
CA GLU A 5 14.90 9.08 18.60
C GLU A 5 16.32 9.30 19.15
N ASN A 6 17.22 8.32 18.95
CA ASN A 6 18.62 8.42 19.39
C ASN A 6 19.44 9.46 18.62
N ARG A 7 19.21 9.63 17.31
CA ARG A 7 20.07 10.48 16.45
C ARG A 7 19.62 11.93 16.37
N ILE A 8 18.32 12.20 16.50
CA ILE A 8 17.73 13.54 16.29
C ILE A 8 17.48 14.25 17.63
N PHE A 9 17.04 13.55 18.67
CA PHE A 9 16.63 14.18 19.93
C PHE A 9 17.67 14.14 21.04
N GLY A 10 18.76 13.35 20.87
CA GLY A 10 19.90 13.37 21.79
C GLY A 10 19.61 12.92 23.22
N GLU A 11 18.44 12.31 23.47
CA GLU A 11 18.14 11.70 24.75
C GLU A 11 18.76 10.31 24.83
N ASP A 12 19.44 10.01 25.94
CA ASP A 12 19.97 8.68 26.26
C ASP A 12 18.80 7.69 26.47
N ALA A 13 18.18 7.25 25.37
CA ALA A 13 17.15 6.24 25.40
C ALA A 13 17.75 4.95 26.00
N PHE A 14 17.14 4.49 27.11
CA PHE A 14 17.55 3.28 27.82
C PHE A 14 17.66 2.07 26.88
N ILE A 15 16.80 2.01 25.86
CA ILE A 15 16.84 0.97 24.82
C ILE A 15 17.59 1.49 23.59
N ARG A 16 18.78 0.93 23.36
CA ARG A 16 19.63 1.26 22.22
C ARG A 16 19.32 0.38 21.02
N ALA A 17 19.59 0.87 19.80
CA ALA A 17 19.30 0.14 18.57
C ALA A 17 19.92 -1.27 18.54
N TRP A 18 21.14 -1.44 19.03
CA TRP A 18 21.81 -2.73 19.11
C TRP A 18 21.17 -3.70 20.13
N MET A 19 20.45 -3.20 21.14
CA MET A 19 19.75 -4.06 22.10
C MET A 19 18.56 -4.78 21.46
N VAL A 20 17.97 -4.22 20.41
CA VAL A 20 16.87 -4.84 19.68
C VAL A 20 17.39 -6.05 18.89
N ASP A 21 18.53 -5.91 18.22
CA ASP A 21 19.13 -6.98 17.42
C ASP A 21 19.54 -8.19 18.29
N ILE A 22 20.04 -7.97 19.51
CA ILE A 22 20.45 -9.05 20.44
C ILE A 22 19.34 -9.56 21.36
N SER A 23 18.14 -8.95 21.30
CA SER A 23 17.03 -9.31 22.21
C SER A 23 16.48 -10.70 21.97
N SER A 24 16.74 -11.24 20.77
CA SER A 24 16.30 -12.58 20.34
C SER A 24 17.37 -13.65 20.50
N ASP A 25 18.57 -13.30 21.00
CA ASP A 25 19.66 -14.25 21.18
C ASP A 25 19.36 -15.22 22.33
N HIS A 26 19.79 -16.48 22.16
CA HIS A 26 19.61 -17.52 23.16
C HIS A 26 20.67 -17.38 24.27
N TYR A 27 20.24 -16.97 25.47
CA TYR A 27 21.09 -16.90 26.65
C TYR A 27 20.93 -18.16 27.50
N GLU A 28 21.96 -19.02 27.49
CA GLU A 28 22.04 -20.13 28.44
C GLU A 28 22.66 -19.63 29.76
N LEU A 29 21.93 -19.81 30.86
CA LEU A 29 22.39 -19.43 32.19
C LEU A 29 23.16 -20.61 32.82
N ASP A 30 24.47 -20.45 33.03
CA ASP A 30 25.26 -21.39 33.82
C ASP A 30 25.07 -21.12 35.31
N LEU A 31 24.50 -22.10 36.02
CA LEU A 31 24.18 -22.03 37.45
C LEU A 31 25.22 -22.72 38.33
N SER A 32 26.33 -23.21 37.76
CA SER A 32 27.36 -24.01 38.45
C SER A 32 27.93 -23.27 39.67
N THR A 33 28.33 -22.01 39.48
CA THR A 33 28.91 -21.17 40.55
C THR A 33 27.94 -20.91 41.69
N ALA A 34 26.66 -20.63 41.39
CA ALA A 34 25.64 -20.38 42.39
C ALA A 34 25.34 -21.64 43.22
N ARG A 35 25.40 -22.82 42.58
CA ARG A 35 25.20 -24.09 43.26
C ARG A 35 26.35 -24.44 44.20
N GLU A 36 27.59 -24.23 43.76
CA GLU A 36 28.79 -24.54 44.55
C GLU A 36 28.97 -23.58 45.73
N GLN A 37 28.76 -22.27 45.52
CA GLN A 37 29.08 -21.26 46.52
C GLN A 37 27.92 -20.94 47.46
N LEU A 38 26.67 -21.05 46.99
CA LEU A 38 25.49 -20.67 47.76
C LEU A 38 24.58 -21.86 48.10
N GLY A 39 24.90 -23.07 47.61
CA GLY A 39 24.03 -24.25 47.72
C GLY A 39 22.68 -24.07 47.02
N TRP A 40 22.58 -23.09 46.12
CA TRP A 40 21.31 -22.66 45.56
C TRP A 40 20.88 -23.59 44.42
N GLN A 41 19.60 -23.96 44.40
CA GLN A 41 18.98 -24.75 43.34
C GLN A 41 17.60 -24.17 42.98
N PRO A 42 17.19 -24.24 41.70
CA PRO A 42 15.86 -23.82 41.29
C PRO A 42 14.80 -24.71 41.95
N GLN A 43 13.82 -24.08 42.59
CA GLN A 43 12.70 -24.78 43.24
C GLN A 43 11.59 -25.17 42.25
N HIS A 44 11.62 -24.58 41.05
CA HIS A 44 10.60 -24.68 40.02
C HIS A 44 11.26 -24.98 38.68
N GLY A 45 10.70 -25.95 37.96
CA GLY A 45 11.12 -26.31 36.62
C GLY A 45 10.07 -25.89 35.60
N LEU A 46 10.48 -25.20 34.53
CA LEU A 46 9.54 -24.75 33.51
C LEU A 46 8.73 -25.91 32.90
N ARG A 47 9.37 -27.05 32.64
CA ARG A 47 8.70 -28.25 32.10
C ARG A 47 7.66 -28.83 33.07
N GLU A 48 7.89 -28.72 34.37
CA GLU A 48 7.02 -29.26 35.41
C GLU A 48 5.84 -28.32 35.71
N ASP A 49 6.09 -27.01 35.69
CA ASP A 49 5.11 -25.99 36.04
C ASP A 49 4.28 -25.49 34.86
N MET A 50 4.79 -25.58 33.63
CA MET A 50 4.11 -25.10 32.43
C MET A 50 2.72 -25.71 32.21
N PRO A 51 2.49 -27.03 32.41
CA PRO A 51 1.15 -27.60 32.29
C PRO A 51 0.14 -27.03 33.29
N ARG A 52 0.60 -26.58 34.47
CA ARG A 52 -0.25 -25.93 35.48
C ARG A 52 -0.53 -24.48 35.10
N ILE A 53 0.49 -23.73 34.69
CA ILE A 53 0.36 -22.34 34.22
C ILE A 53 -0.62 -22.25 33.05
N LEU A 54 -0.50 -23.17 32.07
CA LEU A 54 -1.39 -23.22 30.91
C LEU A 54 -2.84 -23.57 31.27
N ARG A 55 -3.06 -24.42 32.28
CA ARG A 55 -4.41 -24.73 32.77
C ARG A 55 -5.04 -23.49 33.40
N ASN A 56 -4.35 -22.83 34.33
CA ASN A 56 -4.87 -21.62 34.97
C ASN A 56 -5.15 -20.50 33.96
N LEU A 57 -4.32 -20.36 32.93
CA LEU A 57 -4.55 -19.41 31.85
C LEU A 57 -5.80 -19.75 31.04
N LYS A 58 -6.04 -21.04 30.74
CA LYS A 58 -7.21 -21.48 29.96
C LYS A 58 -8.51 -21.40 30.75
N ASP A 59 -8.46 -21.66 32.05
CA ASP A 59 -9.64 -21.72 32.91
C ASP A 59 -10.21 -20.32 33.19
N ASP A 60 -9.35 -19.33 33.47
CA ASP A 60 -9.76 -17.92 33.60
C ASP A 60 -8.67 -16.97 33.07
N PRO A 61 -8.69 -16.67 31.76
CA PRO A 61 -7.70 -15.79 31.14
C PRO A 61 -7.70 -14.38 31.75
N TYR A 62 -8.86 -13.86 32.15
CA TYR A 62 -8.96 -12.50 32.67
C TYR A 62 -8.29 -12.38 34.03
N HIS A 63 -8.64 -13.29 34.95
CA HIS A 63 -8.05 -13.33 36.29
C HIS A 63 -6.55 -13.60 36.24
N TRP A 64 -6.12 -14.53 35.39
CA TRP A 64 -4.70 -14.86 35.22
C TRP A 64 -3.88 -13.64 34.74
N TYR A 65 -4.40 -12.86 33.78
CA TYR A 65 -3.72 -11.64 33.34
C TYR A 65 -3.66 -10.58 34.44
N SER A 66 -4.76 -10.37 35.16
CA SER A 66 -4.84 -9.40 36.26
C SER A 66 -3.84 -9.73 37.38
N GLU A 67 -3.79 -10.98 37.83
CA GLU A 67 -2.91 -11.43 38.91
C GLU A 67 -1.42 -11.35 38.55
N ASN A 68 -1.09 -11.57 37.27
CA ASN A 68 0.30 -11.51 36.79
C ASN A 68 0.72 -10.09 36.36
N GLY A 69 -0.07 -9.06 36.66
CA GLY A 69 0.22 -7.67 36.30
C GLY A 69 0.22 -7.41 34.79
N LEU A 70 -0.40 -8.31 34.01
CA LEU A 70 -0.59 -8.18 32.58
C LEU A 70 -1.90 -7.44 32.31
N ASN A 71 -2.01 -6.84 31.13
CA ASN A 71 -3.20 -6.07 30.77
C ASN A 71 -4.41 -7.00 30.55
N ALA A 72 -5.22 -7.18 31.60
CA ALA A 72 -6.42 -8.02 31.59
C ALA A 72 -7.49 -7.56 30.59
N ALA A 73 -7.43 -6.31 30.10
CA ALA A 73 -8.30 -5.83 29.03
C ALA A 73 -8.02 -6.53 27.68
N ARG A 74 -6.86 -7.19 27.51
CA ARG A 74 -6.53 -8.03 26.33
C ARG A 74 -7.37 -9.29 26.24
N VAL A 75 -7.90 -9.76 27.37
CA VAL A 75 -8.66 -11.00 27.55
C VAL A 75 -9.96 -10.72 28.31
N SER A 76 -10.54 -9.54 28.09
CA SER A 76 -11.79 -9.16 28.76
C SER A 76 -12.77 -10.32 28.67
N ALA A 77 -13.33 -10.73 29.82
CA ALA A 77 -14.23 -11.88 29.90
C ALA A 77 -15.32 -11.79 28.83
N THR A 78 -15.78 -10.58 28.49
CA THR A 78 -16.67 -10.33 27.35
C THR A 78 -16.08 -10.75 26.01
N LYS A 79 -14.87 -10.34 25.61
CA LYS A 79 -14.29 -10.72 24.30
C LYS A 79 -13.87 -12.19 24.22
N VAL A 80 -13.46 -12.82 25.33
CA VAL A 80 -13.10 -14.24 25.35
C VAL A 80 -14.34 -15.13 25.42
N VAL A 81 -15.36 -14.75 26.20
CA VAL A 81 -16.68 -15.41 26.18
C VAL A 81 -17.37 -15.18 24.85
N GLN A 82 -17.23 -14.00 24.24
CA GLN A 82 -17.78 -13.68 22.92
C GLN A 82 -17.02 -14.40 21.80
N ALA A 83 -15.69 -14.49 21.83
CA ALA A 83 -14.93 -15.31 20.87
C ALA A 83 -15.19 -16.83 21.06
N ASN A 84 -15.36 -17.31 22.30
CA ASN A 84 -15.75 -18.69 22.57
C ASN A 84 -17.24 -18.96 22.23
N ALA A 85 -18.13 -17.97 22.39
CA ALA A 85 -19.54 -18.05 22.00
C ALA A 85 -19.73 -17.83 20.49
N GLU A 86 -18.82 -17.15 19.81
CA GLU A 86 -18.76 -17.08 18.34
C GLU A 86 -18.16 -18.39 17.78
N GLN A 87 -17.22 -19.03 18.50
CA GLN A 87 -16.68 -20.34 18.11
C GLN A 87 -17.54 -21.55 18.52
N HIS A 88 -18.40 -21.45 19.54
CA HIS A 88 -19.24 -22.56 20.05
C HIS A 88 -20.74 -22.23 20.13
N GLY A 89 -21.16 -21.03 19.76
CA GLY A 89 -22.55 -20.56 19.80
C GLY A 89 -23.06 -20.10 18.44
N GLU A 90 -22.58 -20.73 17.36
CA GLU A 90 -23.19 -20.63 16.04
C GLU A 90 -24.07 -21.88 15.83
N ASP A 91 -25.07 -22.02 16.69
CA ASP A 91 -26.35 -22.63 16.30
C ASP A 91 -27.25 -21.48 15.76
N ASP A 92 -26.66 -20.60 14.94
CA ASP A 92 -27.47 -19.78 14.05
C ASP A 92 -28.30 -20.77 13.23
N SER A 93 -29.61 -20.63 13.28
CA SER A 93 -30.48 -21.43 12.42
C SER A 93 -29.92 -21.32 10.99
N PRO A 94 -29.83 -22.41 10.20
CA PRO A 94 -29.32 -22.33 8.83
C PRO A 94 -30.00 -21.23 7.99
N ALA A 95 -31.23 -20.84 8.38
CA ALA A 95 -31.97 -19.73 7.80
C ALA A 95 -31.44 -18.33 8.16
N GLU A 96 -30.92 -18.12 9.38
CA GLU A 96 -30.36 -16.85 9.85
C GLU A 96 -28.99 -16.60 9.23
N ALA A 97 -28.10 -17.61 9.22
CA ALA A 97 -26.82 -17.56 8.51
C ALA A 97 -26.99 -17.32 6.99
N ASP A 98 -27.96 -17.98 6.35
CA ASP A 98 -28.30 -17.76 4.93
C ASP A 98 -28.92 -16.37 4.69
N SER A 99 -29.68 -15.83 5.65
CA SER A 99 -30.21 -14.46 5.56
C SER A 99 -29.12 -13.39 5.66
N ALA A 100 -28.18 -13.54 6.61
CA ALA A 100 -27.03 -12.66 6.78
C ALA A 100 -26.09 -12.72 5.56
N ALA A 101 -25.83 -13.93 5.03
CA ALA A 101 -25.06 -14.11 3.81
C ALA A 101 -25.71 -13.43 2.59
N ARG A 102 -27.03 -13.51 2.45
CA ARG A 102 -27.78 -12.82 1.37
C ARG A 102 -27.78 -11.31 1.52
N GLU A 103 -27.93 -10.81 2.74
CA GLU A 103 -27.89 -9.37 3.02
C GLU A 103 -26.50 -8.79 2.73
N HIS A 104 -25.45 -9.50 3.13
CA HIS A 104 -24.07 -9.17 2.80
C HIS A 104 -23.81 -9.21 1.27
N ASP A 105 -24.25 -10.27 0.57
CA ASP A 105 -24.13 -10.36 -0.89
C ASP A 105 -24.89 -9.23 -1.61
N ASN A 106 -26.06 -8.82 -1.09
CA ASN A 106 -26.81 -7.68 -1.61
C ASN A 106 -26.08 -6.35 -1.35
N HIS A 107 -25.49 -6.17 -0.17
CA HIS A 107 -24.69 -5.00 0.18
C HIS A 107 -23.45 -4.89 -0.74
N MET A 108 -22.73 -5.98 -0.95
CA MET A 108 -21.58 -6.05 -1.87
C MET A 108 -21.97 -5.73 -3.31
N ARG A 109 -23.13 -6.22 -3.78
CA ARG A 109 -23.66 -5.88 -5.11
C ARG A 109 -24.00 -4.39 -5.22
N MET A 110 -24.61 -3.81 -4.20
CA MET A 110 -24.91 -2.37 -4.17
C MET A 110 -23.64 -1.52 -4.23
N MET A 111 -22.60 -1.88 -3.47
CA MET A 111 -21.30 -1.20 -3.54
C MET A 111 -20.67 -1.31 -4.93
N HIS A 112 -20.76 -2.49 -5.57
CA HIS A 112 -20.28 -2.67 -6.95
C HIS A 112 -20.98 -1.71 -7.93
N PHE A 113 -22.31 -1.62 -7.88
CA PHE A 113 -23.06 -0.71 -8.74
C PHE A 113 -22.73 0.76 -8.46
N GLN A 114 -22.51 1.14 -7.20
CA GLN A 114 -22.11 2.49 -6.82
C GLN A 114 -20.70 2.85 -7.32
N MET A 115 -19.82 1.88 -7.58
CA MET A 115 -18.45 2.11 -8.08
C MET A 115 -18.30 1.93 -9.59
N LEU A 116 -19.38 1.66 -10.34
CA LEU A 116 -19.31 1.52 -11.80
C LEU A 116 -18.88 2.80 -12.51
N TRP A 117 -19.19 3.98 -11.97
CA TRP A 117 -18.79 5.27 -12.55
C TRP A 117 -17.26 5.40 -12.65
N VAL A 118 -16.52 4.78 -11.72
CA VAL A 118 -15.05 4.80 -11.71
C VAL A 118 -14.51 4.13 -12.96
N HIS A 119 -15.05 2.96 -13.31
CA HIS A 119 -14.67 2.21 -14.51
C HIS A 119 -15.01 2.98 -15.79
N TRP A 120 -16.17 3.65 -15.83
CA TRP A 120 -16.54 4.53 -16.94
C TRP A 120 -15.58 5.72 -17.08
N LEU A 121 -15.19 6.34 -15.97
CA LEU A 121 -14.24 7.44 -15.98
C LEU A 121 -12.87 6.99 -16.48
N VAL A 122 -12.36 5.85 -16.00
CA VAL A 122 -11.09 5.26 -16.47
C VAL A 122 -11.16 4.94 -17.97
N ALA A 123 -12.28 4.39 -18.45
CA ALA A 123 -12.48 4.15 -19.88
C ALA A 123 -12.46 5.46 -20.69
N GLY A 124 -13.09 6.52 -20.17
CA GLY A 124 -13.06 7.85 -20.78
C GLY A 124 -11.66 8.46 -20.84
N LEU A 125 -10.87 8.30 -19.78
CA LEU A 125 -9.47 8.75 -19.74
C LEU A 125 -8.59 7.97 -20.73
N GLY A 126 -8.79 6.66 -20.84
CA GLY A 126 -8.11 5.83 -21.85
C GLY A 126 -8.46 6.25 -23.28
N LEU A 127 -9.74 6.55 -23.54
CA LEU A 127 -10.17 7.01 -24.86
C LEU A 127 -9.63 8.41 -25.16
N TRP A 128 -9.64 9.31 -24.18
CA TRP A 128 -8.99 10.61 -24.30
C TRP A 128 -7.53 10.45 -24.69
N LEU A 129 -6.76 9.65 -23.93
CA LEU A 129 -5.35 9.39 -24.21
C LEU A 129 -5.15 8.83 -25.62
N ALA A 130 -6.01 7.93 -26.07
CA ALA A 130 -5.90 7.35 -27.41
C ALA A 130 -6.14 8.38 -28.53
N THR A 131 -6.85 9.48 -28.24
CA THR A 131 -7.11 10.56 -29.20
C THR A 131 -6.19 11.78 -29.01
N ALA A 132 -5.53 11.89 -27.86
CA ALA A 132 -4.70 13.04 -27.48
C ALA A 132 -3.56 13.31 -28.49
N PRO A 133 -2.85 12.31 -29.03
CA PRO A 133 -1.80 12.56 -30.02
C PRO A 133 -2.30 13.32 -31.26
N SER A 134 -3.53 13.02 -31.71
CA SER A 134 -4.16 13.72 -32.83
C SER A 134 -4.60 15.14 -32.46
N VAL A 135 -5.05 15.36 -31.22
CA VAL A 135 -5.43 16.69 -30.72
C VAL A 135 -4.22 17.60 -30.58
N PHE A 136 -3.09 17.05 -30.12
CA PHE A 136 -1.83 17.78 -29.98
C PHE A 136 -1.03 17.86 -31.28
N GLY A 137 -1.42 17.17 -32.35
CA GLY A 137 -0.68 17.15 -33.61
C GLY A 137 0.67 16.42 -33.53
N THR A 138 0.78 15.46 -32.62
CA THR A 138 2.04 14.79 -32.23
C THR A 138 2.65 13.96 -33.37
N PHE A 139 1.80 13.40 -34.25
CA PHE A 139 2.23 12.56 -35.38
C PHE A 139 2.98 13.34 -36.46
N ASP A 140 2.62 14.61 -36.67
CA ASP A 140 3.15 15.46 -37.74
C ASP A 140 4.09 16.55 -37.20
N GLN A 141 4.53 16.41 -35.94
CA GLN A 141 5.39 17.39 -35.30
C GLN A 141 6.79 17.41 -35.93
N THR A 142 7.14 18.54 -36.53
CA THR A 142 8.44 18.77 -37.19
C THR A 142 9.27 19.85 -36.51
N GLU A 143 8.62 20.72 -35.71
CA GLU A 143 9.28 21.79 -34.97
C GLU A 143 9.46 21.40 -33.51
N PHE A 144 10.69 21.56 -33.01
CA PHE A 144 11.07 21.24 -31.63
C PHE A 144 11.88 22.40 -31.05
N SER A 145 11.78 22.60 -29.73
CA SER A 145 12.53 23.67 -29.06
C SER A 145 14.05 23.48 -29.20
N ALA A 146 14.79 24.58 -29.18
CA ALA A 146 16.26 24.54 -29.24
C ALA A 146 16.87 23.74 -28.07
N ALA A 147 16.22 23.76 -26.90
CA ALA A 147 16.63 22.97 -25.74
C ALA A 147 16.50 21.46 -26.02
N VAL A 148 15.37 21.02 -26.57
CA VAL A 148 15.14 19.61 -26.93
C VAL A 148 16.12 19.17 -28.03
N GLN A 149 16.39 20.01 -29.03
CA GLN A 149 17.36 19.71 -30.08
C GLN A 149 18.77 19.54 -29.50
N ARG A 150 19.21 20.46 -28.64
CA ARG A 150 20.50 20.37 -27.95
C ARG A 150 20.62 19.08 -27.13
N VAL A 151 19.60 18.75 -26.34
CA VAL A 151 19.56 17.50 -25.56
C VAL A 151 19.63 16.26 -26.47
N THR A 152 19.02 16.32 -27.65
CA THR A 152 19.05 15.23 -28.64
C THR A 152 20.46 15.00 -29.16
N GLU A 153 21.14 16.08 -29.54
CA GLU A 153 22.51 16.05 -30.05
C GLU A 153 23.50 15.61 -28.97
N ASP A 154 23.44 16.23 -27.78
CA ASP A 154 24.36 15.97 -26.67
C ASP A 154 24.29 14.51 -26.19
N ARG A 155 23.10 13.89 -26.23
CA ARG A 155 22.87 12.53 -25.74
C ARG A 155 22.88 11.47 -26.85
N GLY A 156 23.08 11.86 -28.12
CA GLY A 156 23.05 10.94 -29.25
C GLY A 156 21.71 10.19 -29.41
N LEU A 157 20.60 10.86 -29.08
CA LEU A 157 19.26 10.26 -29.13
C LEU A 157 18.75 10.18 -30.56
N TRP A 158 17.73 9.34 -30.77
CA TRP A 158 16.97 9.35 -32.03
C TRP A 158 16.35 10.73 -32.29
N ALA A 159 16.14 11.03 -33.57
CA ALA A 159 15.54 12.28 -34.01
C ALA A 159 14.23 12.57 -33.23
N ALA A 160 14.04 13.82 -32.83
CA ALA A 160 12.89 14.23 -32.02
C ALA A 160 11.55 13.84 -32.69
N ALA A 161 11.43 13.99 -34.01
CA ALA A 161 10.25 13.56 -34.76
C ALA A 161 9.95 12.06 -34.60
N THR A 162 10.98 11.20 -34.67
CA THR A 162 10.81 9.75 -34.48
C THR A 162 10.36 9.42 -33.06
N ARG A 163 10.92 10.09 -32.05
CA ARG A 163 10.51 9.91 -30.65
C ARG A 163 9.07 10.38 -30.42
N SER A 164 8.71 11.54 -30.95
CA SER A 164 7.34 12.07 -30.91
C SER A 164 6.34 11.07 -31.52
N TRP A 165 6.66 10.53 -32.70
CA TRP A 165 5.85 9.52 -33.37
C TRP A 165 5.73 8.21 -32.58
N LEU A 166 6.81 7.75 -31.94
CA LEU A 166 6.79 6.57 -31.08
C LEU A 166 5.93 6.78 -29.83
N THR A 167 6.09 7.92 -29.14
CA THR A 167 5.25 8.29 -28.00
C THR A 167 3.77 8.36 -28.41
N ALA A 168 3.47 8.99 -29.54
CA ALA A 168 2.11 9.08 -30.06
C ALA A 168 1.46 7.69 -30.22
N TRP A 169 2.14 6.73 -30.84
CA TRP A 169 1.61 5.37 -30.96
C TRP A 169 1.52 4.64 -29.62
N ASN A 170 2.48 4.83 -28.72
CA ASN A 170 2.40 4.32 -27.36
C ASN A 170 1.11 4.78 -26.67
N ASP A 171 0.76 6.06 -26.79
CA ASP A 171 -0.41 6.62 -26.12
C ASP A 171 -1.71 6.11 -26.74
N VAL A 172 -1.75 5.96 -28.07
CA VAL A 172 -2.86 5.30 -28.76
C VAL A 172 -3.09 3.88 -28.24
N PHE A 173 -2.05 3.04 -28.28
CA PHE A 173 -2.20 1.64 -27.87
C PHE A 173 -2.48 1.49 -26.38
N THR A 174 -1.80 2.27 -25.54
CA THR A 174 -1.99 2.24 -24.08
C THR A 174 -3.37 2.76 -23.70
N GLY A 175 -3.84 3.85 -24.33
CA GLY A 175 -5.19 4.39 -24.11
C GLY A 175 -6.30 3.42 -24.52
N LEU A 176 -6.16 2.75 -25.67
CA LEU A 176 -7.08 1.70 -26.10
C LEU A 176 -7.06 0.50 -25.16
N ALA A 177 -5.88 0.08 -24.69
CA ALA A 177 -5.74 -1.02 -23.73
C ALA A 177 -6.41 -0.69 -22.40
N ILE A 178 -6.20 0.52 -21.86
CA ILE A 178 -6.85 1.01 -20.64
C ILE A 178 -8.38 1.01 -20.81
N THR A 179 -8.85 1.50 -21.94
CA THR A 179 -10.29 1.54 -22.26
C THR A 179 -10.90 0.13 -22.27
N ALA A 180 -10.27 -0.81 -22.97
CA ALA A 180 -10.74 -2.18 -23.07
C ALA A 180 -10.75 -2.89 -21.69
N LEU A 181 -9.67 -2.75 -20.92
CA LEU A 181 -9.55 -3.35 -19.58
C LEU A 181 -10.54 -2.73 -18.59
N ALA A 182 -10.79 -1.42 -18.67
CA ALA A 182 -11.79 -0.77 -17.85
C ALA A 182 -13.21 -1.32 -18.11
N LEU A 183 -13.55 -1.56 -19.38
CA LEU A 183 -14.83 -2.21 -19.75
C LEU A 183 -14.89 -3.67 -19.30
N ILE A 184 -13.79 -4.42 -19.40
CA ILE A 184 -13.71 -5.81 -18.91
C ILE A 184 -13.91 -5.87 -17.38
N SER A 185 -13.39 -4.88 -16.66
CA SER A 185 -13.47 -4.76 -15.20
C SER A 185 -14.88 -4.47 -14.69
N MET A 186 -15.82 -4.03 -15.53
CA MET A 186 -17.21 -3.81 -15.09
C MET A 186 -17.94 -5.12 -14.74
N ARG A 187 -17.45 -6.25 -15.26
CA ARG A 187 -18.02 -7.58 -14.97
C ARG A 187 -17.53 -8.08 -13.61
N PRO A 188 -18.43 -8.56 -12.73
CA PRO A 188 -18.04 -9.19 -11.47
C PRO A 188 -17.06 -10.34 -11.71
N GLY A 189 -16.01 -10.44 -10.88
CA GLY A 189 -14.97 -11.49 -10.96
C GLY A 189 -13.72 -11.13 -11.77
N ASN A 190 -13.70 -10.01 -12.50
CA ASN A 190 -12.56 -9.57 -13.31
C ASN A 190 -11.60 -8.61 -12.58
N GLY A 191 -11.35 -8.83 -11.29
CA GLY A 191 -10.48 -7.95 -10.49
C GLY A 191 -9.05 -7.79 -11.04
N TRP A 192 -8.55 -8.77 -11.78
CA TRP A 192 -7.25 -8.71 -12.46
C TRP A 192 -7.16 -7.56 -13.48
N ALA A 193 -8.27 -7.17 -14.10
CA ALA A 193 -8.29 -6.11 -15.11
C ALA A 193 -8.03 -4.72 -14.48
N GLN A 194 -8.41 -4.53 -13.21
CA GLN A 194 -8.07 -3.32 -12.46
C GLN A 194 -6.56 -3.25 -12.19
N TRP A 195 -5.95 -4.36 -11.78
CA TRP A 195 -4.49 -4.46 -11.61
C TRP A 195 -3.74 -4.22 -12.92
N ALA A 196 -4.26 -4.75 -14.04
CA ALA A 196 -3.70 -4.50 -15.36
C ALA A 196 -3.77 -3.01 -15.73
N ASN A 197 -4.89 -2.34 -15.48
CA ASN A 197 -5.01 -0.89 -15.69
C ASN A 197 -4.05 -0.09 -14.80
N ALA A 198 -3.88 -0.49 -13.54
CA ALA A 198 -2.92 0.17 -12.67
C ALA A 198 -1.48 0.01 -13.16
N ALA A 199 -1.11 -1.18 -13.66
CA ALA A 199 0.18 -1.42 -14.28
C ALA A 199 0.38 -0.56 -15.55
N LEU A 200 -0.66 -0.39 -16.38
CA LEU A 200 -0.62 0.53 -17.52
C LEU A 200 -0.51 1.99 -17.08
N GLY A 201 -1.14 2.38 -15.97
CA GLY A 201 -0.96 3.70 -15.38
C GLY A 201 0.49 3.94 -14.93
N VAL A 202 1.13 2.95 -14.30
CA VAL A 202 2.57 3.00 -13.96
C VAL A 202 3.44 3.06 -15.22
N TRP A 203 3.10 2.27 -16.24
CA TRP A 203 3.76 2.33 -17.54
C TRP A 203 3.67 3.74 -18.15
N LEU A 204 2.52 4.41 -18.09
CA LEU A 204 2.38 5.78 -18.59
C LEU A 204 3.26 6.80 -17.87
N LEU A 205 3.53 6.61 -16.57
CA LEU A 205 4.50 7.46 -15.86
C LEU A 205 5.94 7.23 -16.36
N ALA A 206 6.24 6.02 -16.85
CA ALA A 206 7.56 5.64 -17.34
C ALA A 206 7.75 5.86 -18.85
N ALA A 207 6.68 5.77 -19.65
CA ALA A 207 6.75 5.79 -21.11
C ALA A 207 7.42 7.06 -21.66
N PRO A 208 7.13 8.28 -21.17
CA PRO A 208 7.82 9.48 -21.61
C PRO A 208 9.33 9.47 -21.33
N LEU A 209 9.77 8.73 -20.31
CA LEU A 209 11.19 8.58 -19.97
C LEU A 209 11.86 7.56 -20.90
N VAL A 210 11.15 6.49 -21.26
CA VAL A 210 11.64 5.44 -22.18
C VAL A 210 11.79 5.99 -23.60
N PHE A 211 10.77 6.67 -24.10
CA PHE A 211 10.78 7.25 -25.45
C PHE A 211 11.49 8.59 -25.52
N TRP A 212 11.84 9.17 -24.35
CA TRP A 212 12.41 10.50 -24.22
C TRP A 212 11.51 11.52 -24.92
N THR A 213 10.27 11.67 -24.46
CA THR A 213 9.23 12.45 -25.15
C THR A 213 9.71 13.89 -25.40
N PRO A 214 9.71 14.37 -26.66
CA PRO A 214 10.13 15.73 -26.99
C PRO A 214 9.12 16.81 -26.61
N ASP A 215 7.84 16.45 -26.50
CA ASP A 215 6.74 17.38 -26.30
C ASP A 215 6.35 17.54 -24.81
N PRO A 216 6.38 18.77 -24.26
CA PRO A 216 6.06 19.02 -22.85
C PRO A 216 4.58 18.82 -22.51
N ALA A 217 3.67 19.08 -23.45
CA ALA A 217 2.23 18.91 -23.25
C ALA A 217 1.87 17.42 -23.20
N VAL A 218 2.47 16.61 -24.07
CA VAL A 218 2.33 15.14 -24.05
C VAL A 218 2.87 14.58 -22.74
N TYR A 219 4.09 14.98 -22.32
CA TYR A 219 4.65 14.55 -21.04
C TYR A 219 3.75 14.88 -19.84
N ALA A 220 3.16 16.09 -19.81
CA ALA A 220 2.24 16.49 -18.76
C ALA A 220 0.93 15.69 -18.79
N ASN A 221 0.37 15.46 -19.98
CA ASN A 221 -0.83 14.67 -20.19
C ASN A 221 -0.63 13.24 -19.71
N ASP A 222 0.43 12.55 -20.13
CA ASP A 222 0.66 11.14 -19.80
C ASP A 222 0.91 10.96 -18.30
N THR A 223 1.64 11.90 -17.69
CA THR A 223 1.84 11.90 -16.24
C THR A 223 0.51 12.04 -15.49
N LEU A 224 -0.37 12.95 -15.93
CA LEU A 224 -1.66 13.18 -15.30
C LEU A 224 -2.59 11.98 -15.49
N ILE A 225 -2.71 11.46 -16.71
CA ILE A 225 -3.56 10.31 -17.02
C ILE A 225 -3.05 9.07 -16.30
N GLY A 226 -1.74 8.80 -16.30
CA GLY A 226 -1.14 7.69 -15.57
C GLY A 226 -1.47 7.76 -14.07
N ALA A 227 -1.29 8.93 -13.44
CA ALA A 227 -1.60 9.12 -12.03
C ALA A 227 -3.10 8.95 -11.72
N LEU A 228 -3.98 9.51 -12.57
CA LEU A 228 -5.43 9.35 -12.42
C LEU A 228 -5.87 7.90 -12.58
N VAL A 229 -5.33 7.18 -13.57
CA VAL A 229 -5.65 5.76 -13.79
C VAL A 229 -5.24 4.94 -12.59
N ILE A 230 -4.03 5.14 -12.03
CA ILE A 230 -3.59 4.44 -10.80
C ILE A 230 -4.54 4.77 -9.64
N ALA A 231 -4.84 6.04 -9.40
CA ALA A 231 -5.69 6.47 -8.29
C ALA A 231 -7.11 5.90 -8.41
N LEU A 232 -7.72 5.99 -9.60
CA LEU A 232 -9.07 5.51 -9.86
C LEU A 232 -9.17 3.97 -9.88
N THR A 233 -8.08 3.23 -10.11
CA THR A 233 -8.15 1.76 -10.19
C THR A 233 -7.75 1.06 -8.90
N ILE A 234 -6.85 1.64 -8.11
CA ILE A 234 -6.39 1.06 -6.84
C ILE A 234 -6.98 1.78 -5.62
N LEU A 235 -7.03 3.12 -5.65
CA LEU A 235 -7.28 3.90 -4.43
C LEU A 235 -8.77 4.04 -4.12
N ILE A 236 -9.63 4.05 -5.15
CA ILE A 236 -11.08 4.26 -4.99
C ILE A 236 -11.87 2.94 -4.94
N PRO A 237 -11.66 1.97 -5.85
CA PRO A 237 -12.33 0.68 -5.76
C PRO A 237 -11.66 -0.10 -4.63
N MET A 238 -12.44 -0.57 -3.65
CA MET A 238 -11.93 -1.51 -2.65
C MET A 238 -11.18 -2.66 -3.33
N MET A 239 -10.06 -3.07 -2.71
CA MET A 239 -9.03 -3.91 -3.32
C MET A 239 -9.62 -5.13 -4.07
N PRO A 240 -9.40 -5.24 -5.39
CA PRO A 240 -9.90 -6.37 -6.16
C PRO A 240 -9.26 -7.68 -5.68
N GLY A 241 -10.11 -8.62 -5.24
CA GLY A 241 -9.69 -9.97 -4.87
C GLY A 241 -9.44 -10.23 -3.38
N MET A 242 -9.86 -9.36 -2.47
CA MET A 242 -9.88 -9.69 -1.03
C MET A 242 -10.78 -10.91 -0.76
N SER A 243 -10.30 -11.85 0.07
CA SER A 243 -11.12 -12.98 0.51
C SER A 243 -12.30 -12.46 1.34
N ARG A 244 -13.45 -13.14 1.21
CA ARG A 244 -14.64 -12.84 2.02
C ARG A 244 -14.33 -12.84 3.52
N GLU A 245 -13.48 -13.75 3.99
CA GLU A 245 -13.07 -13.83 5.40
C GLU A 245 -12.31 -12.58 5.89
N GLY A 246 -11.49 -11.96 5.03
CA GLY A 246 -10.70 -10.78 5.41
C GLY A 246 -11.53 -9.49 5.51
N MET A 247 -12.74 -9.48 4.93
CA MET A 247 -13.69 -8.36 5.03
C MET A 247 -14.68 -8.52 6.19
N MET A 248 -14.65 -9.67 6.89
CA MET A 248 -15.52 -9.97 8.03
C MET A 248 -14.85 -9.66 9.38
N ASP A 249 -13.57 -9.26 9.39
CA ASP A 249 -12.88 -8.84 10.61
C ASP A 249 -13.24 -7.38 10.92
N GLU A 250 -14.14 -7.17 11.90
CA GLU A 250 -14.56 -5.84 12.37
C GLU A 250 -13.46 -5.14 13.22
N GLY A 251 -12.37 -5.84 13.54
CA GLY A 251 -11.32 -5.38 14.43
C GLY A 251 -10.19 -4.61 13.74
N ASP A 252 -10.35 -3.29 13.51
CA ASP A 252 -9.29 -2.46 12.92
C ASP A 252 -8.06 -2.21 13.84
N ILE A 253 -8.11 -2.61 15.12
CA ILE A 253 -7.06 -2.32 16.12
C ILE A 253 -6.35 -3.61 16.52
N PRO A 254 -5.03 -3.73 16.26
CA PRO A 254 -4.26 -4.91 16.65
C PRO A 254 -4.30 -5.17 18.16
N PRO A 255 -4.27 -6.44 18.60
CA PRO A 255 -4.28 -6.77 20.02
C PRO A 255 -3.14 -6.10 20.79
N GLY A 256 -3.49 -5.29 21.80
CA GLY A 256 -2.53 -4.57 22.65
C GLY A 256 -2.25 -3.12 22.24
N TRP A 257 -2.85 -2.63 21.15
CA TRP A 257 -2.76 -1.24 20.72
C TRP A 257 -4.01 -0.47 21.15
N THR A 258 -3.85 0.81 21.50
CA THR A 258 -4.97 1.72 21.79
C THR A 258 -5.46 2.45 20.55
N TYR A 259 -4.77 2.30 19.42
CA TYR A 259 -5.07 2.93 18.14
C TYR A 259 -4.68 2.02 16.98
N CYS A 260 -5.30 2.19 15.81
CA CYS A 260 -4.90 1.47 14.60
C CYS A 260 -3.66 2.15 13.97
N PRO A 261 -2.49 1.48 13.89
CA PRO A 261 -1.28 2.02 13.28
C PRO A 261 -1.39 2.32 11.77
N SER A 262 -2.51 1.90 11.18
CA SER A 262 -2.81 1.96 9.76
C SER A 262 -3.91 2.99 9.43
N THR A 263 -4.33 3.80 10.41
CA THR A 263 -5.33 4.85 10.17
C THR A 263 -4.91 5.83 9.08
N TYR A 264 -5.89 6.37 8.35
CA TYR A 264 -5.64 7.31 7.25
C TYR A 264 -4.84 8.54 7.71
N VAL A 265 -5.12 9.05 8.91
CA VAL A 265 -4.40 10.19 9.51
C VAL A 265 -2.91 9.88 9.71
N GLN A 266 -2.56 8.64 10.04
CA GLN A 266 -1.16 8.23 10.23
C GLN A 266 -0.44 7.97 8.90
N ARG A 267 -1.16 7.59 7.86
CA ARG A 267 -0.62 7.44 6.50
C ARG A 267 -0.47 8.78 5.77
N LEU A 268 -1.24 9.81 6.15
CA LEU A 268 -1.28 11.11 5.49
C LEU A 268 0.11 11.78 5.35
N PRO A 269 0.99 11.80 6.37
CA PRO A 269 2.32 12.38 6.21
C PRO A 269 3.18 11.66 5.17
N ILE A 270 3.07 10.32 5.10
CA ILE A 270 3.80 9.51 4.11
C ILE A 270 3.28 9.80 2.71
N ILE A 271 1.96 9.88 2.54
CA ILE A 271 1.31 10.24 1.27
C ILE A 271 1.75 11.65 0.84
N ALA A 272 1.72 12.63 1.75
CA ALA A 272 2.14 14.00 1.47
C ALA A 272 3.61 14.08 1.04
N LEU A 273 4.51 13.40 1.75
CA LEU A 273 5.92 13.29 1.37
C LEU A 273 6.09 12.61 0.01
N GLY A 274 5.32 11.56 -0.26
CA GLY A 274 5.31 10.88 -1.56
C GLY A 274 4.88 11.79 -2.71
N VAL A 275 3.83 12.60 -2.52
CA VAL A 275 3.39 13.59 -3.52
C VAL A 275 4.45 14.66 -3.77
N VAL A 276 5.06 15.19 -2.70
CA VAL A 276 6.16 16.16 -2.83
C VAL A 276 7.34 15.55 -3.59
N GLY A 277 7.76 14.34 -3.22
CA GLY A 277 8.83 13.62 -3.90
C GLY A 277 8.52 13.36 -5.38
N PHE A 278 7.29 12.96 -5.69
CA PHE A 278 6.82 12.76 -7.06
C PHE A 278 6.87 14.04 -7.89
N LEU A 279 6.40 15.17 -7.34
CA LEU A 279 6.42 16.46 -8.01
C LEU A 279 7.85 16.95 -8.27
N LEU A 280 8.76 16.80 -7.30
CA LEU A 280 10.17 17.11 -7.48
C LEU A 280 10.81 16.23 -8.56
N SER A 281 10.56 14.91 -8.52
CA SER A 281 11.03 13.97 -9.54
C SER A 281 10.53 14.35 -10.93
N ARG A 282 9.26 14.78 -11.04
CA ARG A 282 8.67 15.22 -12.30
C ARG A 282 9.34 16.48 -12.85
N ILE A 283 9.60 17.48 -11.99
CA ILE A 283 10.26 18.75 -12.38
C ILE A 283 11.68 18.48 -12.86
N LEU A 284 12.44 17.67 -12.11
CA LEU A 284 13.80 17.30 -12.49
C LEU A 284 13.81 16.54 -13.82
N SER A 285 12.87 15.62 -14.02
CA SER A 285 12.73 14.89 -15.29
C SER A 285 12.37 15.83 -16.44
N ALA A 286 11.48 16.81 -16.23
CA ALA A 286 11.13 17.80 -17.23
C ALA A 286 12.36 18.63 -17.68
N TYR A 287 13.25 18.98 -16.74
CA TYR A 287 14.52 19.63 -17.06
C TYR A 287 15.43 18.71 -17.88
N GLN A 288 15.56 17.45 -17.50
CA GLN A 288 16.39 16.47 -18.24
C GLN A 288 15.90 16.23 -19.68
N LEU A 289 14.58 16.34 -19.91
CA LEU A 289 13.96 16.28 -21.23
C LEU A 289 14.11 17.58 -22.04
N GLY A 290 14.56 18.68 -21.42
CA GLY A 290 14.68 19.99 -22.07
C GLY A 290 13.36 20.76 -22.17
N HIS A 291 12.37 20.43 -21.34
CA HIS A 291 11.07 21.13 -21.30
C HIS A 291 11.07 22.40 -20.45
N VAL A 292 12.02 22.52 -19.52
CA VAL A 292 12.16 23.67 -18.63
C VAL A 292 13.62 24.12 -18.64
N ASP A 293 13.84 25.43 -18.71
CA ASP A 293 15.20 26.01 -18.83
C ASP A 293 15.97 26.07 -17.49
N GLY A 294 15.27 25.93 -16.36
CA GLY A 294 15.86 26.00 -15.03
C GLY A 294 15.14 25.10 -14.03
N ILE A 295 15.88 24.66 -13.01
CA ILE A 295 15.36 23.85 -11.91
C ILE A 295 15.14 24.76 -10.72
N TRP A 296 13.98 24.64 -10.08
CA TRP A 296 13.84 25.11 -8.70
C TRP A 296 14.16 23.94 -7.77
N GLU A 297 15.25 24.07 -7.02
CA GLU A 297 15.64 23.09 -6.03
C GLU A 297 16.08 23.82 -4.75
N PRO A 298 15.45 23.53 -3.60
CA PRO A 298 15.67 24.32 -2.39
C PRO A 298 16.89 23.87 -1.57
N PHE A 299 17.69 22.92 -2.07
CA PHE A 299 18.72 22.23 -1.27
C PHE A 299 20.17 22.42 -1.76
N PHE A 300 20.38 22.52 -3.07
CA PHE A 300 21.68 22.82 -3.70
C PHE A 300 21.63 24.13 -4.52
#